data_AF-A0A166GLA4-F1
#
_entry.id   AF-A0A166GLA4-F1
#
_cell.length_a   1.000
_cell.length_b   1.000
_cell.length_c   1.000
_cell.angle_alpha   90.00
_cell.angle_beta   90.00
_cell.angle_gamma   90.00
#
_symmetry.space_group_name_H-M   'P 1'
#
loop_
_entity.id
_entity.type
_entity.pdbx_description
1 polymer ?
#
loop_
_entity_poly.entity_id
_entity_poly.type
_entity_poly.pdbx_seq_one_letter_code
_entity_poly.pdbx_strand_id
1 'polypeptide(L)'
;MDLRGRFTVKLLLLISIIGLFGTFGSVKAKASKYGVDGSWVFRYRYEYKVRVRKPTAAFKMHMGKYAYQNEIAKPFVLQKGAVVRTWYSGHDGFNWYLSGGTHGKYDGSRHYGYGVNWTSPKSFKILKTYHGDNWF
;
A
#
# COMPACT_ATOMS: atom_id res chain seq x y z
N MET A 1 5.64 -23.46 -64.77
CA MET A 1 6.30 -24.29 -63.75
C MET A 1 5.99 -23.68 -62.39
N ASP A 2 5.28 -24.44 -61.57
CA ASP A 2 4.97 -24.16 -60.16
C ASP A 2 6.27 -24.16 -59.33
N LEU A 3 6.33 -23.39 -58.24
CA LEU A 3 6.93 -23.75 -56.95
C LEU A 3 6.79 -22.62 -55.91
N ARG A 4 5.70 -22.75 -55.17
CA ARG A 4 5.46 -22.38 -53.77
C ARG A 4 6.71 -22.07 -52.93
N GLY A 5 6.66 -20.97 -52.20
CA GLY A 5 7.60 -20.66 -51.12
C GLY A 5 7.04 -19.62 -50.14
N ARG A 6 6.07 -20.03 -49.31
CA ARG A 6 5.56 -19.23 -48.20
C ARG A 6 6.65 -19.08 -47.14
N PHE A 7 7.20 -17.88 -46.96
CA PHE A 7 7.92 -17.52 -45.75
C PHE A 7 7.19 -16.39 -45.04
N THR A 8 6.38 -16.81 -44.08
CA THR A 8 5.70 -15.99 -43.08
C THR A 8 6.76 -15.34 -42.19
N VAL A 9 7.09 -14.06 -42.42
CA VAL A 9 7.94 -13.30 -41.50
C VAL A 9 7.09 -12.98 -40.27
N LYS A 10 7.43 -13.61 -39.14
CA LYS A 10 6.81 -13.38 -37.84
C LYS A 10 7.06 -11.93 -37.39
N LEU A 11 5.96 -11.19 -37.28
CA LEU A 11 5.82 -9.88 -36.67
C LEU A 11 6.37 -9.88 -35.22
N LEU A 12 7.56 -9.32 -35.01
CA LEU A 12 8.10 -9.03 -33.68
C LEU A 12 7.62 -7.64 -33.27
N LEU A 13 6.50 -7.61 -32.56
CA LEU A 13 5.87 -6.40 -32.04
C LEU A 13 6.61 -5.97 -30.76
N LEU A 14 7.64 -5.14 -30.92
CA LEU A 14 8.27 -4.40 -29.83
C LEU A 14 7.29 -3.31 -29.36
N ILE A 15 6.51 -3.60 -28.32
CA ILE A 15 5.71 -2.57 -27.66
C ILE A 15 6.66 -1.76 -26.77
N SER A 16 7.15 -0.65 -27.31
CA SER A 16 7.79 0.43 -26.57
C SER A 16 6.81 0.90 -25.48
N ILE A 17 7.15 0.67 -24.21
CA ILE A 17 6.45 1.25 -23.08
C ILE A 17 6.83 2.74 -23.07
N ILE A 18 6.05 3.53 -23.80
CA ILE A 18 6.09 4.98 -23.76
C ILE A 18 5.74 5.42 -22.34
N GLY A 19 6.66 6.17 -21.75
CA GLY A 19 6.67 6.54 -20.35
C GLY A 19 5.40 7.22 -19.88
N LEU A 20 4.81 6.66 -18.82
CA LEU A 20 3.98 7.41 -17.89
C LEU A 20 4.90 8.00 -16.80
N PHE A 21 5.83 8.87 -17.20
CA PHE A 21 6.41 9.83 -16.25
C PHE A 21 5.33 10.89 -15.98
N GLY A 22 4.37 10.51 -15.15
CA GLY A 22 3.51 11.49 -14.50
C GLY A 22 4.42 12.41 -13.69
N THR A 23 4.49 13.66 -14.13
CA THR A 23 5.04 14.78 -13.39
C THR A 23 4.65 14.67 -11.92
N PHE A 24 5.61 14.35 -11.05
CA PHE A 24 5.47 14.53 -9.61
C PHE A 24 5.49 16.04 -9.35
N GLY A 25 4.37 16.70 -9.65
CA GLY A 25 4.13 18.07 -9.22
C GLY A 25 4.30 18.13 -7.72
N SER A 26 5.10 19.10 -7.27
CA SER A 26 5.50 19.31 -5.88
C SER A 26 4.35 19.02 -4.91
N VAL A 27 4.42 17.85 -4.25
CA VAL A 27 3.50 17.54 -3.17
C VAL A 27 3.94 18.41 -2.00
N LYS A 28 3.39 19.63 -1.92
CA LYS A 28 3.44 20.41 -0.69
C LYS A 28 2.87 19.51 0.39
N ALA A 29 3.70 19.08 1.33
CA ALA A 29 3.29 18.30 2.48
C ALA A 29 2.26 19.12 3.26
N LYS A 30 0.98 18.91 2.96
CA LYS A 30 -0.09 19.30 3.87
C LYS A 30 0.04 18.37 5.05
N ALA A 31 0.40 18.92 6.20
CA ALA A 31 0.18 18.25 7.48
C ALA A 31 -1.22 17.63 7.46
N SER A 32 -1.27 16.33 7.73
CA SER A 32 -2.47 15.53 7.65
C SER A 32 -3.60 16.19 8.44
N LYS A 33 -4.58 16.75 7.74
CA LYS A 33 -5.86 17.25 8.29
C LYS A 33 -6.79 16.07 8.63
N TYR A 34 -6.22 14.91 8.96
CA TYR A 34 -6.96 13.68 9.25
C TYR A 34 -7.14 13.60 10.76
N GLY A 35 -8.11 14.37 11.25
CA GLY A 35 -8.61 14.23 12.61
C GLY A 35 -8.97 12.77 12.88
N VAL A 36 -8.57 12.29 14.05
CA VAL A 36 -8.93 11.00 14.62
C VAL A 36 -10.45 10.96 14.72
N ASP A 37 -11.14 10.43 13.71
CA ASP A 37 -12.54 10.08 13.88
C ASP A 37 -12.56 8.90 14.86
N GLY A 38 -12.86 9.22 16.13
CA GLY A 38 -12.87 8.27 17.25
C GLY A 38 -13.70 7.01 16.99
N SER A 39 -14.61 7.04 16.01
CA SER A 39 -15.36 5.86 15.54
C SER A 39 -14.44 4.73 15.04
N TRP A 40 -13.30 5.06 14.42
CA TRP A 40 -12.40 4.07 13.84
C TRP A 40 -11.61 3.28 14.89
N VAL A 41 -11.15 3.96 15.96
CA VAL A 41 -10.40 3.34 17.06
C VAL A 41 -11.21 2.21 17.69
N PHE A 42 -12.50 2.47 17.99
CA PHE A 42 -13.36 1.47 18.62
C PHE A 42 -13.85 0.39 17.66
N ARG A 43 -14.03 0.72 16.37
CA ARG A 43 -14.48 -0.22 15.35
C ARG A 43 -13.39 -1.18 14.89
N TYR A 44 -12.12 -0.76 14.92
CA TYR A 44 -11.00 -1.49 14.34
C TYR A 44 -9.88 -1.79 15.36
N ARG A 45 -10.26 -2.46 16.45
CA ARG A 45 -9.37 -2.83 17.57
C ARG A 45 -8.52 -4.07 17.32
N TYR A 46 -8.51 -4.61 16.12
CA TYR A 46 -7.78 -5.84 15.80
C TYR A 46 -6.90 -5.62 14.59
N GLU A 47 -6.11 -6.64 14.28
CA GLU A 47 -5.47 -6.72 12.98
C GLU A 47 -6.41 -7.39 11.97
N TYR A 48 -6.42 -6.88 10.75
CA TYR A 48 -7.29 -7.34 9.68
C TYR A 48 -6.47 -7.74 8.46
N LYS A 49 -6.71 -8.95 7.94
CA LYS A 49 -6.36 -9.29 6.56
C LYS A 49 -7.42 -8.67 5.66
N VAL A 50 -7.01 -7.76 4.78
CA VAL A 50 -7.93 -7.02 3.91
C VAL A 50 -7.57 -7.19 2.44
N ARG A 51 -8.59 -7.19 1.59
CA ARG A 51 -8.45 -7.03 0.14
C ARG A 51 -8.68 -5.57 -0.22
N VAL A 52 -7.74 -4.97 -0.93
CA VAL A 52 -7.85 -3.59 -1.41
C VAL A 52 -8.94 -3.50 -2.49
N ARG A 53 -9.90 -2.60 -2.30
CA ARG A 53 -10.99 -2.34 -3.27
C ARG A 53 -10.73 -1.12 -4.12
N LYS A 54 -9.99 -0.14 -3.60
CA LYS A 54 -9.62 1.10 -4.29
C LYS A 54 -8.11 1.29 -4.19
N PRO A 55 -7.41 1.65 -5.29
CA PRO A 55 -6.01 2.01 -5.22
C PRO A 55 -5.78 3.05 -4.12
N THR A 56 -4.85 2.78 -3.21
CA THR A 56 -4.65 3.57 -1.99
C THR A 56 -3.18 3.89 -1.80
N ALA A 57 -2.86 5.16 -1.54
CA ALA A 57 -1.50 5.58 -1.22
C ALA A 57 -1.07 5.01 0.13
N ALA A 58 0.15 4.48 0.17
CA ALA A 58 0.80 3.97 1.35
C ALA A 58 2.28 4.43 1.34
N PHE A 59 2.92 4.35 2.50
CA PHE A 59 4.23 4.95 2.70
C PHE A 59 5.12 3.98 3.45
N LYS A 60 6.34 3.79 2.95
CA LYS A 60 7.42 3.19 3.73
C LYS A 60 7.98 4.25 4.66
N MET A 61 8.24 3.89 5.90
CA MET A 61 8.82 4.77 6.92
C MET A 61 10.15 4.19 7.39
N HIS A 62 11.11 5.07 7.69
CA HIS A 62 12.28 4.74 8.49
C HIS A 62 11.89 4.88 9.95
N MET A 63 12.06 3.80 10.72
CA MET A 63 11.79 3.81 12.15
C MET A 63 13.05 4.23 12.89
N GLY A 64 12.94 5.31 13.68
CA GLY A 64 14.00 5.70 14.59
C GLY A 64 13.95 4.91 15.90
N LYS A 65 14.85 5.26 16.83
CA LYS A 65 14.81 4.66 18.18
C LYS A 65 13.54 5.08 18.93
N TYR A 66 13.05 6.28 18.63
CA TYR A 66 11.85 6.87 19.22
C TYR A 66 10.88 7.31 18.11
N ALA A 67 9.58 7.31 18.38
CA ALA A 67 8.54 7.64 17.40
C ALA A 67 8.71 9.02 16.73
N TYR A 68 9.18 10.03 17.47
CA TYR A 68 9.43 11.38 16.92
C TYR A 68 10.55 11.44 15.87
N GLN A 69 11.33 10.37 15.73
CA GLN A 69 12.39 10.21 14.74
C GLN A 69 11.93 9.43 13.50
N ASN A 70 10.65 9.03 13.44
CA ASN A 70 10.13 8.29 12.30
C ASN A 70 9.99 9.23 11.10
N GLU A 71 10.49 8.78 9.95
CA GLU A 71 10.52 9.58 8.72
C GLU A 71 9.87 8.85 7.56
N ILE A 72 9.09 9.57 6.75
CA ILE A 72 8.49 9.03 5.53
C ILE A 72 9.59 8.85 4.49
N ALA A 73 9.88 7.59 4.16
CA ALA A 73 10.95 7.21 3.24
C ALA A 73 10.52 7.27 1.78
N LYS A 74 9.41 6.60 1.46
CA LYS A 74 9.00 6.37 0.07
C LYS A 74 7.49 6.14 -0.06
N PRO A 75 6.78 6.92 -0.89
CA PRO A 75 5.40 6.63 -1.24
C PRO A 75 5.29 5.45 -2.20
N PHE A 76 4.20 4.70 -2.10
CA PHE A 76 3.80 3.66 -3.04
C PHE A 76 2.28 3.52 -3.09
N VAL A 77 1.78 2.73 -4.05
CA VAL A 77 0.34 2.49 -4.22
C VAL A 77 0.01 1.04 -3.94
N LEU A 78 -0.93 0.80 -3.03
CA LEU A 78 -1.59 -0.48 -2.90
C LEU A 78 -2.58 -0.65 -4.05
N GLN A 79 -2.31 -1.61 -4.92
CA GLN A 79 -3.14 -1.88 -6.08
C GLN A 79 -4.46 -2.54 -5.70
N LYS A 80 -5.51 -2.29 -6.49
CA LYS A 80 -6.80 -2.98 -6.33
C LYS A 80 -6.60 -4.50 -6.42
N GLY A 81 -7.24 -5.24 -5.52
CA GLY A 81 -7.12 -6.69 -5.42
C GLY A 81 -5.95 -7.19 -4.54
N ALA A 82 -4.98 -6.33 -4.23
CA ALA A 82 -3.90 -6.68 -3.31
C ALA A 82 -4.46 -7.13 -1.95
N VAL A 83 -3.78 -8.10 -1.33
CA VAL A 83 -4.13 -8.59 0.01
C VAL A 83 -3.02 -8.21 0.97
N VAL A 84 -3.38 -7.47 2.01
CA VAL A 84 -2.46 -6.96 3.04
C VAL A 84 -3.03 -7.21 4.43
N ARG A 85 -2.16 -7.17 5.45
CA ARG A 85 -2.57 -7.08 6.86
C ARG A 85 -2.45 -5.64 7.31
N THR A 86 -3.42 -5.18 8.08
CA THR A 86 -3.45 -3.80 8.58
C THR A 86 -4.13 -3.72 9.93
N TRP A 87 -3.71 -2.75 10.74
CA TRP A 87 -4.30 -2.46 12.05
C TRP A 87 -4.32 -0.95 12.27
N TYR A 88 -5.26 -0.49 13.10
CA TYR A 88 -5.44 0.92 13.41
C TYR A 88 -4.50 1.33 14.55
N SER A 89 -3.77 2.43 14.38
CA SER A 89 -2.82 2.91 15.39
C SER A 89 -2.87 4.41 15.67
N GLY A 90 -3.13 5.23 14.66
CA GLY A 90 -3.24 6.68 14.85
C GLY A 90 -1.95 7.39 15.30
N HIS A 91 -0.78 7.00 14.79
CA HIS A 91 0.50 7.69 15.05
C HIS A 91 1.27 7.97 13.75
N ASP A 92 2.29 8.84 13.81
CA ASP A 92 3.16 9.23 12.69
C ASP A 92 2.43 9.79 11.45
N GLY A 93 1.28 10.43 11.66
CA GLY A 93 0.45 10.98 10.58
C GLY A 93 -0.34 9.93 9.79
N PHE A 94 -0.35 8.68 10.27
CA PHE A 94 -1.10 7.57 9.69
C PHE A 94 -2.11 7.01 10.68
N ASN A 95 -3.33 6.82 10.20
CA ASN A 95 -4.39 6.16 10.95
C ASN A 95 -4.15 4.65 11.04
N TRP A 96 -3.48 4.07 10.03
CA TRP A 96 -3.28 2.64 9.92
C TRP A 96 -1.86 2.26 9.55
N TYR A 97 -1.48 1.07 9.99
CA TYR A 97 -0.22 0.44 9.67
C TYR A 97 -0.46 -0.81 8.84
N LEU A 98 0.47 -1.10 7.92
CA LEU A 98 0.57 -2.40 7.28
C LEU A 98 1.52 -3.27 8.10
N SER A 99 1.11 -4.50 8.30
CA SER A 99 1.79 -5.51 9.13
C SER A 99 2.01 -6.82 8.36
N GLY A 100 1.84 -6.76 7.04
CA GLY A 100 2.15 -7.87 6.15
C GLY A 100 1.35 -7.85 4.86
N GLY A 101 1.62 -8.86 4.03
CA GLY A 101 1.17 -8.92 2.65
C GLY A 101 1.59 -10.22 1.99
N THR A 102 1.32 -10.33 0.70
CA THR A 102 1.71 -11.53 -0.07
C THR A 102 3.23 -11.73 0.02
N HIS A 103 3.67 -12.91 0.44
CA HIS A 103 5.08 -13.26 0.70
C HIS A 103 5.80 -12.37 1.74
N GLY A 104 5.12 -11.96 2.82
CA GLY A 104 5.72 -11.15 3.89
C GLY A 104 5.98 -9.69 3.49
N LYS A 105 5.42 -9.26 2.35
CA LYS A 105 5.53 -7.88 1.91
C LYS A 105 4.88 -6.96 2.95
N TYR A 106 5.62 -5.98 3.45
CA TYR A 106 5.23 -5.03 4.52
C TYR A 106 5.27 -5.58 5.95
N ASP A 107 5.95 -6.70 6.18
CA ASP A 107 6.27 -7.11 7.54
C ASP A 107 7.15 -6.03 8.18
N GLY A 108 6.73 -5.58 9.36
CA GLY A 108 7.43 -4.54 10.11
C GLY A 108 8.83 -5.01 10.53
N SER A 109 9.76 -4.07 10.66
CA SER A 109 11.06 -4.32 11.26
C SER A 109 11.44 -3.14 12.15
N ARG A 110 12.47 -3.31 12.98
CA ARG A 110 13.02 -2.23 13.81
C ARG A 110 13.51 -1.01 13.02
N HIS A 111 13.72 -1.15 11.71
CA HIS A 111 14.21 -0.08 10.84
C HIS A 111 13.14 0.47 9.90
N TYR A 112 12.05 -0.29 9.67
CA TYR A 112 11.07 0.04 8.66
C TYR A 112 9.65 -0.25 9.12
N GLY A 113 8.78 0.75 8.94
CA GLY A 113 7.35 0.65 9.10
C GLY A 113 6.62 0.96 7.79
N TYR A 114 5.33 0.68 7.74
CA TYR A 114 4.51 0.94 6.58
C TYR A 114 3.17 1.55 6.99
N GLY A 115 2.95 2.81 6.61
CA GLY A 115 1.74 3.57 6.92
C GLY A 115 0.75 3.56 5.76
N VAL A 116 -0.55 3.51 6.06
CA VAL A 116 -1.62 3.66 5.08
C VAL A 116 -2.77 4.47 5.66
N ASN A 117 -3.40 5.30 4.84
CA ASN A 117 -4.63 5.99 5.22
C ASN A 117 -5.77 5.49 4.32
N TRP A 118 -6.57 4.56 4.84
CA TRP A 118 -7.77 4.12 4.14
C TRP A 118 -8.75 5.29 4.04
N THR A 119 -9.06 5.69 2.80
CA THR A 119 -9.94 6.83 2.52
C THR A 119 -11.40 6.61 2.93
N SER A 120 -11.82 5.35 3.10
CA SER A 120 -13.19 4.99 3.53
C SER A 120 -13.25 3.52 3.93
N PRO A 121 -14.29 3.07 4.68
CA PRO A 121 -14.50 1.64 4.93
C PRO A 121 -14.74 0.84 3.65
N LYS A 122 -15.15 1.52 2.56
CA LYS A 122 -15.36 0.92 1.24
C LYS A 122 -14.05 0.74 0.46
N SER A 123 -12.93 1.29 0.94
CA SER A 123 -11.63 1.22 0.26
C SER A 123 -10.96 -0.15 0.40
N PHE A 124 -11.44 -0.98 1.32
CA PHE A 124 -11.01 -2.37 1.50
C PHE A 124 -12.18 -3.30 1.85
N LYS A 125 -11.94 -4.61 1.81
CA LYS A 125 -12.84 -5.65 2.32
C LYS A 125 -12.07 -6.46 3.35
N ILE A 126 -12.61 -6.62 4.55
CA ILE A 126 -12.05 -7.56 5.53
C ILE A 126 -12.26 -8.99 5.01
N LEU A 127 -11.16 -9.76 5.00
CA LEU A 127 -11.16 -11.19 4.67
C LEU A 127 -11.02 -12.04 5.94
N LYS A 128 -10.24 -11.57 6.91
CA LYS A 128 -10.03 -12.23 8.20
C LYS A 128 -9.71 -11.18 9.27
N THR A 129 -10.23 -11.39 10.47
CA THR A 129 -9.87 -10.64 11.67
C THR A 129 -8.99 -11.53 12.54
N TYR A 130 -7.90 -10.98 13.08
CA TYR A 130 -7.04 -11.65 14.04
C TYR A 130 -7.33 -11.09 15.42
N HIS A 131 -7.98 -11.90 16.26
CA HIS A 131 -8.24 -11.56 17.64
C HIS A 131 -7.03 -12.01 18.47
N GLY A 132 -6.26 -11.05 18.95
CA GLY A 132 -5.10 -11.31 19.82
C GLY A 132 -4.82 -10.11 20.71
N ASP A 133 -4.29 -10.40 21.89
CA ASP A 133 -3.93 -9.40 22.92
C ASP A 133 -2.47 -8.96 22.81
N ASN A 134 -1.70 -9.58 21.90
CA ASN A 134 -0.30 -9.25 21.67
C ASN A 134 -0.20 -8.08 20.70
N TRP A 135 -0.43 -6.90 21.25
CA TRP A 135 -0.04 -5.64 20.66
C TRP A 135 1.46 -5.46 20.94
N PHE A 136 2.28 -5.87 19.95
CA PHE A 136 3.74 -5.84 19.98
C PHE A 136 4.42 -6.82 20.95
#